data_AF-A0ABD7RY99-F1
#
_entry.id   AF-A0ABD7RY99-F1
#
_cell.length_a   1.000
_cell.length_b   1.000
_cell.length_c   1.000
_cell.angle_alpha   90.00
_cell.angle_beta   90.00
_cell.angle_gamma   90.00
#
_symmetry.space_group_name_H-M   'P 1'
#
loop_
_entity.id
_entity.type
_entity.pdbx_description
1 polymer ?
#
loop_
_entity_poly.entity_id
_entity_poly.type
_entity_poly.pdbx_seq_one_letter_code
_entity_poly.pdbx_strand_id
1 'polypeptide(L)'
;MTDLAASQPVKVGSGAAARDIQVYELTPLEYRKILLGTASLPEDADAESIARYQIDQVLLADVSLSDLALFVRLPVTELEALPTGVLKKLLAKAKEMNPDFFDALVRLATPQSEPSPS
;
A
#
# COMPACT_ATOMS: atom_id res chain seq x y z
N MET A 1 10.15 7.85 22.06
CA MET A 1 11.10 7.63 20.96
C MET A 1 11.01 6.15 20.63
N THR A 2 10.09 5.77 19.74
CA THR A 2 9.93 4.38 19.34
C THR A 2 10.90 4.12 18.20
N ASP A 3 11.61 3.01 18.32
CA ASP A 3 12.79 2.64 17.56
C ASP A 3 12.54 2.68 16.05
N LEU A 4 13.08 3.70 15.37
CA LEU A 4 13.11 3.76 13.91
C LEU A 4 14.12 2.76 13.31
N ALA A 5 14.77 1.94 14.12
CA ALA A 5 16.06 1.31 13.80
C ALA A 5 16.03 -0.15 13.31
N ALA A 6 14.89 -0.83 13.17
CA ALA A 6 14.92 -2.30 13.00
C ALA A 6 14.21 -2.87 11.77
N SER A 7 13.85 -2.08 10.76
CA SER A 7 13.26 -2.65 9.54
C SER A 7 14.26 -2.63 8.40
N GLN A 8 14.85 -3.80 8.10
CA GLN A 8 15.79 -3.95 7.00
C GLN A 8 15.16 -3.46 5.68
N PRO A 9 15.86 -2.60 4.92
CA PRO A 9 15.34 -2.10 3.67
C PRO A 9 15.23 -3.21 2.62
N VAL A 10 14.32 -3.04 1.67
CA VAL A 10 14.16 -3.96 0.55
C VAL A 10 15.16 -3.59 -0.53
N LYS A 11 16.12 -4.49 -0.77
CA LYS A 11 17.11 -4.32 -1.82
C LYS A 11 16.49 -4.53 -3.21
N VAL A 12 16.77 -3.61 -4.11
CA VAL A 12 16.21 -3.55 -5.46
C VAL A 12 17.31 -3.49 -6.50
N GLY A 13 17.11 -4.19 -7.62
CA GLY A 13 18.09 -4.24 -8.71
C GLY A 13 19.26 -5.18 -8.43
N SER A 14 20.23 -5.19 -9.34
CA SER A 14 21.46 -5.99 -9.24
C SER A 14 22.67 -5.18 -9.73
N GLY A 15 23.86 -5.54 -9.26
CA GLY A 15 25.11 -4.85 -9.65
C GLY A 15 25.15 -3.39 -9.22
N ALA A 16 25.67 -2.51 -10.08
CA ALA A 16 25.90 -1.09 -9.78
C ALA A 16 24.60 -0.26 -9.64
N ALA A 17 23.46 -0.77 -10.11
CA ALA A 17 22.16 -0.12 -9.98
C ALA A 17 21.37 -0.58 -8.74
N ALA A 18 21.99 -1.41 -7.89
CA ALA A 18 21.33 -1.88 -6.69
C ALA A 18 21.13 -0.73 -5.69
N ARG A 19 19.89 -0.54 -5.22
CA ARG A 19 19.55 0.43 -4.18
C ARG A 19 18.66 -0.20 -3.13
N ASP A 20 18.66 0.38 -1.94
CA ASP A 20 17.85 -0.05 -0.82
C ASP A 20 16.63 0.88 -0.70
N ILE A 21 15.42 0.31 -0.70
CA ILE A 21 14.19 1.05 -0.45
C ILE A 21 13.75 0.79 0.99
N GLN A 22 13.64 1.85 1.77
CA GLN A 22 13.11 1.79 3.13
C GLN A 22 11.60 1.70 3.10
N VAL A 23 11.04 0.86 3.99
CA VAL A 23 9.61 0.82 4.28
C VAL A 23 9.38 1.45 5.64
N TYR A 24 8.29 2.20 5.77
CA TYR A 24 7.94 2.99 6.93
C TYR A 24 6.62 2.53 7.54
N GLU A 25 6.52 2.74 8.85
CA GLU A 25 5.24 2.73 9.55
C GLU A 25 4.45 3.99 9.18
N LEU A 26 3.15 3.85 9.00
CA LEU A 26 2.24 4.94 8.71
C LEU A 26 2.00 5.77 9.96
N THR A 27 2.03 7.09 9.79
CA THR A 27 1.47 7.99 10.79
C THR A 27 -0.06 7.90 10.81
N PRO A 28 -0.73 8.28 11.92
CA PRO A 28 -2.19 8.37 11.97
C PRO A 28 -2.80 9.29 10.90
N LEU A 29 -2.03 10.23 10.36
CA LEU A 29 -2.46 11.08 9.25
C LEU A 29 -2.46 10.31 7.93
N GLU A 30 -1.38 9.60 7.62
CA GLU A 30 -1.26 8.80 6.39
C GLU A 30 -2.26 7.63 6.39
N TYR A 31 -2.42 6.99 7.54
CA TYR A 31 -3.45 5.97 7.78
C TYR A 31 -4.85 6.45 7.36
N ARG A 32 -5.25 7.65 7.83
CA ARG A 32 -6.54 8.26 7.46
C ARG A 32 -6.63 8.61 5.99
N LYS A 33 -5.54 9.11 5.40
CA LYS A 33 -5.50 9.42 3.95
C LYS A 33 -5.77 8.17 3.12
N ILE A 34 -5.15 7.05 3.48
CA ILE A 34 -5.37 5.80 2.77
C ILE A 34 -6.81 5.33 2.97
N LEU A 35 -7.28 5.19 4.21
CA LEU A 35 -8.65 4.70 4.45
C LEU A 35 -9.77 5.56 3.83
N LEU A 36 -9.57 6.88 3.74
CA LEU A 36 -10.54 7.78 3.11
C LEU A 36 -10.36 7.83 1.57
N GLY A 37 -9.18 7.51 1.06
CA GLY A 37 -8.83 7.55 -0.36
C GLY A 37 -9.00 6.22 -1.10
N THR A 38 -8.84 5.08 -0.42
CA THR A 38 -9.09 3.73 -0.98
C THR A 38 -10.57 3.46 -1.21
N ALA A 39 -11.45 4.32 -0.69
CA ALA A 39 -12.87 4.06 -0.67
C ALA A 39 -13.55 4.13 -2.04
N SER A 40 -13.05 4.89 -3.02
CA SER A 40 -13.63 4.94 -4.38
C SER A 40 -12.76 5.74 -5.35
N LEU A 41 -12.72 5.29 -6.61
CA LEU A 41 -12.37 6.17 -7.72
C LEU A 41 -13.34 7.37 -7.73
N PRO A 42 -12.86 8.60 -8.04
CA PRO A 42 -13.76 9.74 -8.25
C PRO A 42 -14.87 9.37 -9.26
N GLU A 43 -16.09 9.85 -9.05
CA GLU A 43 -17.22 9.59 -9.98
C GLU A 43 -16.89 10.04 -11.41
N ASP A 44 -16.01 11.04 -11.56
CA ASP A 44 -15.55 11.59 -12.84
C ASP A 44 -14.19 11.01 -13.30
N ALA A 45 -13.74 9.88 -12.75
CA ALA A 45 -12.49 9.26 -13.17
C ALA A 45 -12.57 8.84 -14.64
N ASP A 46 -11.54 9.21 -15.42
CA ASP A 46 -11.46 8.78 -16.81
C ASP A 46 -11.21 7.27 -16.94
N ALA A 47 -11.45 6.74 -18.15
CA ALA A 47 -11.31 5.31 -18.42
C ALA A 47 -9.88 4.79 -18.15
N GLU A 48 -8.86 5.63 -18.33
CA GLU A 48 -7.46 5.26 -18.05
C GLU A 48 -7.22 5.09 -16.55
N SER A 49 -7.72 6.02 -15.73
CA SER A 49 -7.63 5.98 -14.27
C SER A 49 -8.37 4.78 -13.69
N ILE A 50 -9.55 4.46 -14.23
CA ILE A 50 -10.31 3.25 -13.85
C ILE A 50 -9.50 2.00 -14.18
N ALA A 51 -8.94 1.90 -15.40
CA ALA A 51 -8.15 0.75 -15.81
C ALA A 51 -6.88 0.57 -14.96
N ARG A 52 -6.15 1.67 -14.66
CA ARG A 52 -4.98 1.65 -13.78
C ARG A 52 -5.34 1.14 -12.39
N TYR A 53 -6.41 1.65 -11.79
CA TYR A 53 -6.86 1.18 -10.49
C TYR A 53 -7.22 -0.31 -10.50
N GLN A 54 -7.94 -0.79 -11.52
CA GLN A 54 -8.27 -2.21 -11.64
C GLN A 54 -7.03 -3.09 -11.80
N ILE A 55 -6.04 -2.64 -12.57
CA ILE A 55 -4.76 -3.34 -12.74
C ILE A 55 -3.99 -3.38 -11.42
N ASP A 56 -3.96 -2.26 -10.68
CA ASP A 56 -3.31 -2.19 -9.37
C ASP A 56 -3.92 -3.19 -8.38
N GLN A 57 -5.24 -3.32 -8.34
CA GLN A 57 -5.93 -4.30 -7.48
C GLN A 57 -5.58 -5.76 -7.83
N VAL A 58 -5.20 -6.05 -9.07
CA VAL A 58 -4.72 -7.37 -9.49
C VAL A 58 -3.25 -7.57 -9.12
N LEU A 59 -2.44 -6.52 -9.18
CA LEU A 59 -1.00 -6.56 -8.93
C LEU A 59 -0.64 -6.56 -7.44
N LEU A 60 -1.37 -5.78 -6.65
CA LEU A 60 -1.18 -5.51 -5.24
C LEU A 60 -2.47 -5.86 -4.50
N ALA A 61 -2.40 -6.89 -3.66
CA ALA A 61 -3.52 -7.22 -2.80
C ALA A 61 -3.67 -6.13 -1.72
N ASP A 62 -4.91 -5.71 -1.48
CA ASP A 62 -5.36 -4.85 -0.37
C ASP A 62 -5.06 -3.35 -0.51
N VAL A 63 -4.16 -2.93 -1.40
CA VAL A 63 -3.75 -1.51 -1.56
C VAL A 63 -3.42 -1.18 -3.02
N SER A 64 -3.58 0.09 -3.41
CA SER A 64 -3.14 0.57 -4.73
C SER A 64 -1.64 0.88 -4.76
N LEU A 65 -1.09 1.14 -5.95
CA LEU A 65 0.30 1.57 -6.10
C LEU A 65 0.53 2.97 -5.49
N SER A 66 -0.52 3.80 -5.49
CA SER A 66 -0.54 5.12 -4.84
C SER A 66 -0.50 5.01 -3.32
N ASP A 67 -1.12 3.99 -2.74
CA ASP A 67 -1.05 3.73 -1.30
C ASP A 67 0.33 3.18 -0.93
N LEU A 68 0.87 2.26 -1.73
CA LEU A 68 2.22 1.71 -1.55
C LEU A 68 3.29 2.82 -1.51
N ALA A 69 3.12 3.87 -2.31
CA ALA A 69 3.98 5.05 -2.33
C ALA A 69 4.11 5.74 -0.95
N LEU A 70 3.07 5.70 -0.12
CA LEU A 70 3.11 6.28 1.23
C LEU A 70 3.99 5.46 2.17
N PHE A 71 3.99 4.13 2.05
CA PHE A 71 4.82 3.25 2.87
C PHE A 71 6.31 3.34 2.52
N VAL A 72 6.66 3.64 1.28
CA VAL A 72 8.06 3.66 0.82
C VAL A 72 8.62 5.06 0.58
N ARG A 73 7.76 6.09 0.63
CA ARG A 73 8.09 7.49 0.35
C ARG A 73 8.75 7.71 -1.01
N LEU A 74 8.25 7.01 -2.03
CA LEU A 74 8.67 7.15 -3.42
C LEU A 74 7.51 7.65 -4.27
N PRO A 75 7.76 8.40 -5.35
CA PRO A 75 6.72 8.74 -6.30
C PRO A 75 6.18 7.50 -7.02
N VAL A 76 4.89 7.51 -7.36
CA VAL A 76 4.21 6.41 -8.08
C VAL A 76 4.95 6.04 -9.36
N THR A 77 5.46 7.02 -10.11
CA THR A 77 6.23 6.80 -11.35
C THR A 77 7.50 5.97 -11.13
N GLU A 78 8.14 6.09 -9.97
CA GLU A 78 9.30 5.24 -9.65
C GLU A 78 8.89 3.80 -9.31
N LEU A 79 7.71 3.63 -8.69
CA LEU A 79 7.16 2.31 -8.39
C LEU A 79 6.67 1.59 -9.64
N GLU A 80 6.07 2.30 -10.60
CA GLU A 80 5.65 1.75 -11.90
C GLU A 80 6.84 1.18 -12.70
N ALA A 81 8.03 1.73 -12.51
CA ALA A 81 9.25 1.24 -13.13
C ALA A 81 9.85 0.00 -12.44
N LEU A 82 9.34 -0.41 -11.27
CA LEU A 82 9.86 -1.57 -10.54
C LEU A 82 9.25 -2.88 -11.06
N PRO A 83 10.05 -3.97 -11.10
CA PRO A 83 9.51 -5.29 -11.37
C PRO A 83 8.42 -5.69 -10.36
N THR A 84 7.38 -6.39 -10.81
CA THR A 84 6.28 -6.83 -9.94
C THR A 84 6.75 -7.64 -8.72
N GLY A 85 7.81 -8.44 -8.89
CA GLY A 85 8.41 -9.20 -7.78
C GLY A 85 9.01 -8.31 -6.68
N VAL A 86 9.48 -7.12 -7.01
CA VAL A 86 9.93 -6.11 -6.05
C VAL A 86 8.75 -5.47 -5.35
N LEU A 87 7.72 -5.06 -6.11
CA LEU A 87 6.51 -4.45 -5.55
C LEU A 87 5.85 -5.37 -4.51
N LYS A 88 5.79 -6.68 -4.79
CA LYS A 88 5.31 -7.68 -3.83
C LYS A 88 6.16 -7.78 -2.55
N LYS A 89 7.49 -7.63 -2.67
CA LYS A 89 8.38 -7.61 -1.49
C LYS A 89 8.17 -6.35 -0.65
N LEU A 90 8.02 -5.20 -1.29
CA LEU A 90 7.72 -3.94 -0.62
C LEU A 90 6.36 -4.02 0.11
N LEU A 91 5.34 -4.56 -0.54
CA LEU A 91 4.03 -4.77 0.07
C LEU A 91 4.09 -5.74 1.26
N ALA A 92 4.78 -6.87 1.12
CA ALA A 92 4.95 -7.82 2.22
C ALA A 92 5.61 -7.16 3.44
N LYS A 93 6.63 -6.31 3.19
CA LYS A 93 7.30 -5.57 4.26
C LYS A 93 6.42 -4.47 4.86
N ALA A 94 5.59 -3.81 4.05
CA ALA A 94 4.61 -2.84 4.53
C ALA A 94 3.60 -3.49 5.47
N LYS A 95 3.14 -4.71 5.16
CA LYS A 95 2.25 -5.52 6.02
C LYS A 95 2.89 -5.88 7.35
N GLU A 96 4.16 -6.32 7.31
CA GLU A 96 4.92 -6.63 8.53
C GLU A 96 5.05 -5.42 9.46
N MET A 97 5.25 -4.23 8.89
CA MET A 97 5.45 -2.99 9.66
C MET A 97 4.15 -2.31 10.11
N ASN A 98 3.04 -2.58 9.44
CA ASN A 98 1.77 -1.89 9.66
C ASN A 98 0.61 -2.89 9.90
N PRO A 99 0.75 -3.89 10.79
CA PRO A 99 -0.23 -4.95 10.93
C PRO A 99 -1.63 -4.40 11.27
N ASP A 100 -1.72 -3.42 12.18
CA ASP A 100 -2.99 -2.81 12.59
C ASP A 100 -3.75 -2.15 11.42
N PHE A 101 -3.02 -1.56 10.47
CA PHE A 101 -3.61 -0.95 9.28
C PHE A 101 -4.24 -2.00 8.36
N PHE A 102 -3.51 -3.07 8.06
CA PHE A 102 -4.02 -4.12 7.19
C PHE A 102 -5.16 -4.91 7.86
N ASP A 103 -5.09 -5.12 9.18
CA ASP A 103 -6.20 -5.71 9.95
C ASP A 103 -7.46 -4.84 9.88
N ALA A 104 -7.32 -3.51 9.97
CA ALA A 104 -8.44 -2.60 9.85
C ALA A 104 -9.04 -2.59 8.43
N LEU A 105 -8.21 -2.66 7.38
CA LEU A 105 -8.70 -2.80 6.00
C LEU A 105 -9.59 -4.05 5.84
N VAL A 106 -9.17 -5.19 6.40
CA VAL A 106 -9.96 -6.43 6.36
C VAL A 106 -11.29 -6.27 7.11
N ARG A 107 -11.29 -5.59 8.27
CA ARG A 107 -12.51 -5.31 9.04
C ARG A 107 -13.48 -4.38 8.32
N LEU A 108 -12.96 -3.44 7.52
CA LEU A 108 -13.76 -2.52 6.71
C LEU A 108 -14.31 -3.20 5.44
N ALA A 109 -13.53 -4.10 4.83
CA ALA A 109 -13.95 -4.87 3.66
C ALA A 109 -14.99 -5.95 3.99
N THR A 110 -15.00 -6.43 5.24
CA THR A 110 -16.04 -7.35 5.71
C THR A 110 -17.26 -6.54 6.08
N PRO A 111 -18.40 -6.64 5.35
CA PRO A 111 -19.62 -5.98 5.78
C PRO A 111 -19.92 -6.46 7.19
N GLN A 112 -20.03 -5.53 8.13
CA GLN A 112 -20.55 -5.81 9.45
C GLN A 112 -21.97 -6.34 9.22
N SER A 113 -22.13 -7.67 9.17
CA SER A 113 -23.45 -8.28 9.27
C SER A 113 -24.05 -7.73 10.55
N GLU A 114 -25.02 -6.83 10.43
CA GLU A 114 -25.73 -6.27 11.57
C GLU A 114 -26.18 -7.43 12.46
N PRO A 115 -26.01 -7.36 13.79
CA PRO A 115 -26.70 -8.30 14.66
C PRO A 115 -28.20 -8.03 14.49
N SER A 116 -28.90 -8.93 13.77
CA SER A 116 -30.36 -8.93 13.71
C SER A 116 -30.91 -8.83 15.13
N PRO A 117 -31.72 -7.81 15.46
CA PRO A 117 -32.41 -7.80 16.74
C PRO A 117 -33.44 -8.95 16.71
N SER A 118 -33.28 -9.91 17.61
CA SER A 118 -34.30 -10.91 17.95
C SER A 118 -34.91 -10.55 19.30
#